data_AF-A0A2R4ZR86-F1
#
_entry.id   AF-A0A2R4ZR86-F1
#
_cell.length_a   1.000
_cell.length_b   1.000
_cell.length_c   1.000
_cell.angle_alpha   90.00
_cell.angle_beta   90.00
_cell.angle_gamma   90.00
#
_symmetry.space_group_name_H-M   'P 1'
#
loop_
_entity.id
_entity.type
_entity.pdbx_description
1 polymer ?
#
loop_
_entity_poly.entity_id
_entity_poly.type
_entity_poly.pdbx_seq_one_letter_code
_entity_poly.pdbx_strand_id
1 'polypeptide(L)'
;MCSEEIVVESFEMLKGSYSVIVLRSGAPYETKMKIYKIYRDLVDEINSYGKRVLGHDLVEPRWLREPRIYRLSVKVRGKNIPKDAVVEVIGSNYSEKERVNPKENAFNLAEGEYIVRLSIEGNIAVQKQVFLDRDSELELSYQEPQKVVQRQAVKKIPREVGIYIGDPSLRILYIAVALIAISIVLQIIR
;
A
#
# COMPACT_ATOMS: atom_id res chain seq x y z
N MET A 1 32.93 -23.55 0.77
CA MET A 1 31.61 -24.22 0.76
C MET A 1 30.67 -23.35 1.55
N CYS A 2 29.57 -22.88 0.97
CA CYS A 2 28.54 -22.17 1.74
C CYS A 2 27.90 -23.16 2.73
N SER A 3 27.70 -22.75 3.98
CA SER A 3 27.00 -23.58 4.95
C SER A 3 25.54 -23.77 4.55
N GLU A 4 24.93 -24.91 4.92
CA GLU A 4 23.52 -25.21 4.63
C GLU A 4 22.57 -24.12 5.17
N GLU A 5 22.93 -23.50 6.30
CA GLU A 5 22.16 -22.39 6.90
C GLU A 5 22.05 -21.16 5.97
N ILE A 6 23.15 -20.77 5.30
CA ILE A 6 23.16 -19.63 4.36
C ILE A 6 22.26 -19.91 3.16
N VAL A 7 22.21 -21.18 2.73
CA VAL A 7 21.38 -21.62 1.61
C VAL A 7 19.90 -21.55 1.97
N VAL A 8 19.52 -22.01 3.18
CA VAL A 8 18.14 -21.95 3.68
C VAL A 8 17.66 -20.51 3.83
N GLU A 9 18.46 -19.63 4.44
CA GLU A 9 18.12 -18.22 4.61
C GLU A 9 17.91 -17.51 3.26
N SER A 10 18.78 -17.79 2.28
CA SER A 10 18.67 -17.23 0.93
C SER A 10 17.35 -17.63 0.24
N PHE A 11 16.90 -18.87 0.44
CA PHE A 11 15.62 -19.33 -0.12
C PHE A 11 14.41 -18.73 0.58
N GLU A 12 14.44 -18.56 1.90
CA GLU A 12 13.37 -17.87 2.62
C GLU A 12 13.29 -16.38 2.24
N MET A 13 14.43 -15.72 2.02
CA MET A 13 14.46 -14.35 1.47
C MET A 13 13.86 -14.26 0.08
N LEU A 14 14.15 -15.23 -0.81
CA LEU A 14 13.58 -15.29 -2.15
C LEU A 14 12.05 -15.44 -2.08
N LYS A 15 11.56 -16.36 -1.26
CA LYS A 15 10.13 -16.61 -1.03
C LYS A 15 9.41 -15.40 -0.41
N GLY A 16 10.04 -14.76 0.57
CA GLY A 16 9.53 -13.53 1.19
C GLY A 16 9.40 -12.40 0.16
N SER A 17 10.43 -12.20 -0.66
CA SER A 17 10.45 -11.18 -1.71
C SER A 17 9.34 -11.41 -2.75
N TYR A 18 9.16 -12.66 -3.20
CA TYR A 18 8.08 -13.04 -4.09
C TYR A 18 6.70 -12.72 -3.51
N SER A 19 6.48 -13.11 -2.25
CA SER A 19 5.20 -12.86 -1.55
C SER A 19 4.87 -11.37 -1.50
N VAL A 20 5.84 -10.53 -1.14
CA VAL A 20 5.64 -9.07 -1.07
C VAL A 20 5.36 -8.49 -2.45
N ILE A 21 6.18 -8.81 -3.44
CA ILE A 21 6.13 -8.15 -4.75
C ILE A 21 4.96 -8.66 -5.59
N VAL A 22 4.72 -9.96 -5.61
CA VAL A 22 3.76 -10.58 -6.54
C VAL A 22 2.41 -10.82 -5.88
N LEU A 23 2.36 -11.26 -4.61
CA LEU A 23 1.11 -11.67 -3.97
C LEU A 23 0.47 -10.54 -3.13
N ARG A 24 1.28 -9.68 -2.50
CA ARG A 24 0.77 -8.63 -1.59
C ARG A 24 0.69 -7.25 -2.20
N SER A 25 1.55 -6.90 -3.16
CA SER A 25 1.50 -5.56 -3.76
C SER A 25 0.18 -5.31 -4.49
N GLY A 26 -0.32 -4.08 -4.52
CA GLY A 26 -1.43 -3.70 -5.40
C GLY A 26 -1.00 -3.42 -6.84
N ALA A 27 0.04 -4.08 -7.35
CA ALA A 27 0.55 -3.85 -8.70
C ALA A 27 -0.37 -4.48 -9.78
N PRO A 28 -0.36 -3.98 -11.03
CA PRO A 28 -1.16 -4.55 -12.12
C PRO A 28 -0.85 -6.03 -12.39
N TYR A 29 -1.84 -6.77 -12.87
CA TYR A 29 -1.73 -8.21 -13.14
C TYR A 29 -0.60 -8.52 -14.14
N GLU A 30 -0.48 -7.74 -15.21
CA GLU A 30 0.53 -7.92 -16.25
C GLU A 30 1.94 -7.78 -15.69
N THR A 31 2.14 -6.80 -14.80
CA THR A 31 3.42 -6.57 -14.13
C THR A 31 3.76 -7.74 -13.21
N LYS A 32 2.79 -8.19 -12.41
CA LYS A 32 2.95 -9.35 -11.53
C LYS A 32 3.26 -10.63 -12.29
N MET A 33 2.60 -10.87 -13.42
CA MET A 33 2.87 -12.03 -14.28
C MET A 33 4.27 -12.01 -14.89
N LYS A 34 4.79 -10.82 -15.26
CA LYS A 34 6.19 -10.70 -15.72
C LYS A 34 7.16 -11.08 -14.61
N ILE A 35 6.94 -10.60 -13.39
CA ILE A 35 7.80 -10.91 -12.24
C ILE A 35 7.69 -12.38 -11.85
N TYR A 36 6.48 -12.95 -11.84
CA TYR A 36 6.26 -14.38 -11.61
C TYR A 36 7.11 -15.26 -12.55
N LYS A 37 7.11 -14.95 -13.85
CA LYS A 37 7.92 -15.70 -14.83
C LYS A 37 9.42 -15.65 -14.50
N ILE A 38 9.94 -14.48 -14.12
CA ILE A 38 11.35 -14.33 -13.71
C ILE A 38 11.66 -15.22 -12.50
N TYR A 39 10.80 -15.22 -11.48
CA TYR A 39 11.00 -16.06 -10.30
C TYR A 39 10.90 -17.56 -10.60
N ARG A 40 9.96 -17.95 -11.46
CA ARG A 40 9.82 -19.34 -11.91
C ARG A 40 11.05 -19.81 -12.66
N ASP A 41 11.51 -19.03 -13.64
CA ASP A 41 12.69 -19.37 -14.44
C ASP A 41 13.96 -19.46 -13.56
N LEU A 42 14.08 -18.59 -12.55
CA LEU A 42 15.16 -18.66 -11.55
C LEU A 42 15.12 -19.95 -10.71
N VAL A 43 13.93 -20.35 -10.24
CA VAL A 43 13.77 -21.59 -9.46
C VAL A 43 14.06 -22.83 -10.33
N ASP A 44 13.64 -22.81 -11.59
CA ASP A 44 13.94 -23.87 -12.54
C ASP A 44 15.45 -24.00 -12.78
N GLU A 45 16.18 -22.88 -12.88
CA GLU A 45 17.63 -22.87 -13.02
C GLU A 45 18.34 -23.42 -11.77
N ILE A 46 17.91 -22.99 -10.57
CA ILE A 46 18.43 -23.48 -9.28
C ILE A 46 18.22 -25.00 -9.17
N ASN A 47 17.03 -25.49 -9.48
CA ASN A 47 16.73 -26.92 -9.44
C ASN A 47 17.49 -27.71 -10.52
N SER A 48 17.67 -27.14 -11.71
CA SER A 48 18.49 -27.75 -12.77
C SER A 48 19.95 -27.91 -12.32
N TYR A 49 20.50 -26.91 -11.63
CA TYR A 49 21.81 -27.01 -11.00
C TYR A 49 21.84 -28.10 -9.92
N GLY A 50 20.84 -28.12 -9.04
CA GLY A 50 20.66 -29.14 -8.00
C GLY A 50 20.70 -30.56 -8.56
N LYS A 51 19.89 -30.85 -9.58
CA LYS A 51 19.85 -32.17 -10.21
C LYS A 51 21.19 -32.55 -10.83
N ARG A 52 21.85 -31.61 -11.52
CA ARG A 52 23.11 -31.87 -12.23
C ARG A 52 24.29 -32.11 -11.29
N VAL A 53 24.34 -31.40 -10.15
CA VAL A 53 25.51 -31.40 -9.25
C VAL A 53 25.29 -32.27 -8.01
N LEU A 54 24.07 -32.31 -7.48
CA LEU A 54 23.72 -32.96 -6.21
C LEU A 54 22.75 -34.14 -6.38
N GLY A 55 22.16 -34.31 -7.56
CA GLY A 55 21.25 -35.43 -7.87
C GLY A 55 19.81 -35.26 -7.38
N HIS A 56 19.44 -34.10 -6.84
CA HIS A 56 18.09 -33.80 -6.35
C HIS A 56 17.72 -32.32 -6.53
N ASP A 57 16.43 -31.99 -6.36
CA ASP A 57 15.95 -30.61 -6.35
C ASP A 57 16.43 -29.86 -5.09
N LEU A 58 16.73 -28.57 -5.23
CA LEU A 58 17.18 -27.70 -4.14
C LEU A 58 16.03 -26.91 -3.52
N VAL A 59 14.98 -26.64 -4.29
CA VAL A 59 13.86 -25.80 -3.89
C VAL A 59 12.56 -26.45 -4.31
N GLU A 60 11.61 -26.57 -3.38
CA GLU A 60 10.26 -26.98 -3.73
C GLU A 60 9.55 -25.88 -4.52
N PRO A 61 9.03 -26.12 -5.73
CA PRO A 61 8.40 -25.08 -6.54
C PRO A 61 7.00 -24.67 -6.04
N ARG A 62 6.42 -25.39 -5.07
CA ARG A 62 5.01 -25.23 -4.64
C ARG A 62 4.69 -23.86 -4.04
N TRP A 63 5.67 -23.15 -3.50
CA TRP A 63 5.45 -21.81 -2.94
C TRP A 63 5.29 -20.73 -4.02
N LEU A 64 5.75 -20.98 -5.26
CA LEU A 64 5.55 -20.12 -6.42
C LEU A 64 4.18 -20.37 -7.05
N ARG A 65 3.16 -19.68 -6.53
CA ARG A 65 1.82 -19.69 -7.14
C ARG A 65 1.62 -18.50 -8.07
N GLU A 66 0.99 -18.70 -9.22
CA GLU A 66 0.60 -17.60 -10.12
C GLU A 66 -0.31 -16.58 -9.41
N PRO A 67 -0.12 -15.26 -9.69
CA PRO A 67 -1.05 -14.25 -9.21
C PRO A 67 -2.44 -14.45 -9.85
N ARG A 68 -3.48 -14.05 -9.13
CA ARG A 68 -4.87 -14.19 -9.58
C ARG A 68 -5.56 -12.83 -9.72
N ILE A 69 -6.64 -12.81 -10.49
CA ILE A 69 -7.53 -11.65 -10.61
C ILE A 69 -8.77 -11.96 -9.78
N TYR A 70 -9.19 -10.98 -8.99
CA TYR A 70 -10.40 -11.03 -8.17
C TYR A 70 -11.27 -9.82 -8.45
N ARG A 71 -12.57 -9.99 -8.26
CA ARG A 71 -13.55 -8.91 -8.38
C ARG A 71 -13.71 -8.20 -7.03
N LEU A 72 -13.51 -6.89 -7.03
CA LEU A 72 -13.84 -6.00 -5.92
C LEU A 72 -15.11 -5.20 -6.25
N SER A 73 -16.21 -5.51 -5.58
CA SER A 73 -17.46 -4.74 -5.70
C SER A 73 -17.53 -3.68 -4.59
N VAL A 74 -17.50 -2.41 -4.97
CA VAL A 74 -17.60 -1.27 -4.04
C VAL A 74 -19.03 -0.73 -4.03
N LYS A 75 -19.66 -0.73 -2.85
CA LYS A 75 -20.99 -0.17 -2.60
C LYS A 75 -20.86 1.11 -1.78
N VAL A 76 -21.34 2.23 -2.33
CA VAL A 76 -21.33 3.51 -1.61
C VAL A 76 -22.69 3.73 -0.98
N ARG A 77 -22.74 3.81 0.36
CA ARG A 77 -23.97 4.11 1.11
C ARG A 77 -23.91 5.51 1.70
N GLY A 78 -24.96 6.29 1.50
CA GLY A 78 -25.08 7.63 2.06
C GLY A 78 -26.35 8.32 1.57
N LYS A 79 -26.81 9.33 2.30
CA LYS A 79 -27.85 10.24 1.80
C LYS A 79 -27.18 11.32 0.95
N ASN A 80 -27.82 11.70 -0.16
CA ASN A 80 -27.37 12.79 -1.05
C ASN A 80 -25.91 12.65 -1.55
N ILE A 81 -25.52 11.47 -2.05
CA ILE A 81 -24.21 11.32 -2.69
C ILE A 81 -24.15 12.25 -3.93
N PRO A 82 -23.16 13.15 -4.02
CA PRO A 82 -23.03 14.06 -5.16
C PRO A 82 -22.86 13.30 -6.49
N LYS A 83 -23.39 13.87 -7.59
CA LYS A 83 -23.33 13.24 -8.92
C LYS A 83 -21.92 13.14 -9.49
N ASP A 84 -21.01 13.97 -9.00
CA ASP A 84 -19.60 14.02 -9.36
C ASP A 84 -18.72 13.14 -8.45
N ALA A 85 -19.31 12.43 -7.48
CA ALA A 85 -18.57 11.54 -6.61
C ALA A 85 -17.89 10.41 -7.42
N VAL A 86 -16.64 10.11 -7.07
CA VAL A 86 -15.79 9.12 -7.73
C VAL A 86 -15.30 8.11 -6.70
N VAL A 87 -15.44 6.82 -7.03
CA VAL A 87 -14.73 5.74 -6.35
C VAL A 87 -13.39 5.56 -7.05
N GLU A 88 -12.32 5.58 -6.27
CA GLU A 88 -10.98 5.32 -6.77
C GLU A 88 -10.36 4.16 -6.01
N VAL A 89 -9.77 3.23 -6.75
CA VAL A 89 -8.97 2.14 -6.22
C VAL A 89 -7.51 2.40 -6.56
N ILE A 90 -6.65 2.39 -5.54
CA ILE A 90 -5.23 2.74 -5.64
C ILE A 90 -4.41 1.55 -5.18
N GLY A 91 -3.50 1.12 -6.03
CA GLY A 91 -2.49 0.12 -5.73
C GLY A 91 -1.07 0.67 -5.93
N SER A 92 -0.08 -0.21 -5.93
CA SER A 92 1.30 0.20 -6.20
C SER A 92 1.46 0.57 -7.67
N ASN A 93 1.70 1.86 -7.96
CA ASN A 93 1.77 2.41 -9.32
C ASN A 93 0.53 2.12 -10.18
N TYR A 94 -0.63 1.96 -9.52
CA TYR A 94 -1.92 1.68 -10.15
C TYR A 94 -2.98 2.60 -9.55
N SER A 95 -3.83 3.17 -10.39
CA SER A 95 -5.01 3.93 -9.97
C SER A 95 -6.10 3.74 -11.02
N GLU A 96 -7.27 3.32 -10.56
CA GLU A 96 -8.46 3.19 -11.38
C GLU A 96 -9.59 3.99 -10.73
N LYS A 97 -10.30 4.78 -11.55
CA LYS A 97 -11.32 5.73 -11.10
C LYS A 97 -12.61 5.47 -11.85
N GLU A 98 -13.69 5.32 -11.11
CA GLU A 98 -15.04 5.25 -11.67
C GLU A 98 -15.97 6.23 -10.97
N ARG A 99 -16.90 6.83 -11.72
CA ARG A 99 -17.99 7.59 -11.11
C ARG A 99 -18.84 6.65 -10.25
N VAL A 100 -19.33 7.14 -9.12
CA VAL A 100 -20.15 6.35 -8.20
C VAL A 100 -21.40 5.84 -8.93
N ASN A 101 -21.57 4.52 -8.95
CA ASN A 101 -22.79 3.88 -9.41
C ASN A 101 -23.72 3.64 -8.21
N PRO A 102 -25.01 4.00 -8.28
CA PRO A 102 -25.98 3.77 -7.20
C PRO A 102 -26.17 2.30 -6.81
N LYS A 103 -25.79 1.36 -7.68
CA LYS A 103 -25.84 -0.08 -7.39
C LYS A 103 -24.50 -0.57 -6.82
N GLU A 104 -23.50 -0.68 -7.69
CA GLU A 104 -22.16 -1.12 -7.36
C GLU A 104 -21.17 -0.64 -8.42
N ASN A 105 -19.94 -0.34 -7.99
CA ASN A 105 -18.79 -0.19 -8.87
C ASN A 105 -17.97 -1.48 -8.77
N ALA A 106 -17.68 -2.12 -9.90
CA ALA A 106 -17.00 -3.41 -9.93
C ALA A 106 -15.63 -3.27 -10.59
N PHE A 107 -14.58 -3.61 -9.85
CA PHE A 107 -13.19 -3.53 -10.30
C PHE A 107 -12.61 -4.94 -10.40
N ASN A 108 -11.95 -5.26 -11.51
CA ASN A 108 -11.24 -6.53 -11.66
C ASN A 108 -9.75 -6.28 -11.42
N LEU A 109 -9.28 -6.67 -10.24
CA LEU A 109 -7.96 -6.30 -9.75
C LEU A 109 -7.13 -7.55 -9.52
N ALA A 110 -5.82 -7.44 -9.70
CA ALA A 110 -4.93 -8.50 -9.24
C ALA A 110 -5.06 -8.66 -7.72
N GLU A 111 -4.82 -9.84 -7.19
CA GLU A 111 -4.73 -10.03 -5.74
C GLU A 111 -3.73 -9.06 -5.11
N GLY A 112 -3.95 -8.61 -3.87
CA GLY A 112 -3.02 -7.69 -3.20
C GLY A 112 -3.69 -6.59 -2.39
N GLU A 113 -2.86 -5.68 -1.87
CA GLU A 113 -3.30 -4.57 -1.02
C GLU A 113 -3.64 -3.33 -1.85
N TYR A 114 -4.84 -2.79 -1.59
CA TYR A 114 -5.36 -1.60 -2.23
C TYR A 114 -5.92 -0.61 -1.21
N ILE A 115 -5.88 0.67 -1.58
CA ILE A 115 -6.59 1.75 -0.90
C ILE A 115 -7.78 2.13 -1.77
N VAL A 116 -8.98 2.01 -1.23
CA VAL A 116 -10.22 2.43 -1.89
C VAL A 116 -10.70 3.72 -1.25
N ARG A 117 -10.90 4.75 -2.07
CA ARG A 117 -11.36 6.06 -1.61
C ARG A 117 -12.60 6.54 -2.36
N LEU A 118 -13.45 7.24 -1.64
CA LEU A 118 -14.52 8.05 -2.19
C LEU A 118 -14.04 9.50 -2.24
N SER A 119 -14.01 10.07 -3.43
CA SER A 119 -13.65 11.47 -3.66
C SER A 119 -14.84 12.27 -4.17
N ILE A 120 -15.05 13.47 -3.61
CA ILE A 120 -16.12 14.41 -3.96
C ILE A 120 -15.46 15.76 -4.21
N GLU A 121 -15.67 16.36 -5.38
CA GLU A 121 -15.06 17.65 -5.76
C GLU A 121 -13.52 17.70 -5.54
N GLY A 122 -12.84 16.57 -5.73
CA GLY A 122 -11.39 16.44 -5.52
C GLY A 122 -10.94 16.25 -4.06
N ASN A 123 -11.87 16.30 -3.09
CA ASN A 123 -11.58 16.02 -1.68
C ASN A 123 -11.86 14.55 -1.33
N ILE A 124 -11.05 13.97 -0.45
CA ILE A 124 -11.25 12.61 0.04
C ILE A 124 -12.31 12.63 1.15
N ALA A 125 -13.46 12.00 0.89
CA ALA A 125 -14.55 11.91 1.85
C ALA A 125 -14.45 10.67 2.74
N VAL A 126 -14.06 9.53 2.16
CA VAL A 126 -13.91 8.25 2.87
C VAL A 126 -12.73 7.49 2.27
N GLN A 127 -11.97 6.79 3.10
CA GLN A 127 -10.87 5.92 2.67
C GLN A 127 -10.89 4.62 3.48
N LYS A 128 -10.69 3.49 2.81
CA LYS A 128 -10.48 2.17 3.44
C LYS A 128 -9.34 1.42 2.75
N GLN A 129 -8.59 0.65 3.52
CA GLN A 129 -7.62 -0.30 2.98
C GLN A 129 -8.27 -1.68 2.87
N VAL A 130 -7.99 -2.40 1.80
CA VAL A 130 -8.46 -3.77 1.57
C VAL A 130 -7.31 -4.63 1.08
N PHE A 131 -7.24 -5.85 1.60
CA PHE A 131 -6.41 -6.91 1.03
C PHE A 131 -7.31 -7.83 0.22
N LEU A 132 -7.04 -7.95 -1.07
CA LEU A 132 -7.84 -8.71 -2.02
C LEU A 132 -7.18 -10.06 -2.27
N ASP A 133 -7.66 -11.11 -1.61
CA ASP A 133 -7.21 -12.51 -1.79
C ASP A 133 -8.32 -13.43 -2.31
N ARG A 134 -9.49 -12.86 -2.55
CA ARG A 134 -10.71 -13.47 -3.09
C ARG A 134 -11.62 -12.36 -3.61
N ASP A 135 -12.67 -12.76 -4.31
CA ASP A 135 -13.76 -11.83 -4.64
C ASP A 135 -14.33 -11.23 -3.35
N SER A 136 -14.48 -9.91 -3.32
CA SER A 136 -14.79 -9.17 -2.11
C SER A 136 -15.77 -8.04 -2.37
N GLU A 137 -16.64 -7.80 -1.40
CA GLU A 137 -17.52 -6.62 -1.38
C GLU A 137 -17.03 -5.64 -0.32
N LEU A 138 -16.90 -4.36 -0.70
CA LEU A 138 -16.49 -3.29 0.20
C LEU A 138 -17.55 -2.20 0.27
N GLU A 139 -18.00 -1.87 1.47
CA GLU A 139 -18.91 -0.76 1.68
C GLU A 139 -18.18 0.52 2.12
N LEU A 140 -18.44 1.62 1.42
CA LEU A 140 -18.02 2.97 1.80
C LEU A 140 -19.23 3.76 2.30
N SER A 141 -19.24 4.10 3.59
CA SER A 141 -20.34 4.85 4.21
C SER A 141 -20.01 6.33 4.22
N TYR A 142 -20.75 7.13 3.46
CA TYR A 142 -20.66 8.59 3.43
C TYR A 142 -21.66 9.21 4.39
N GLN A 143 -21.16 10.06 5.28
CA GLN A 143 -21.96 10.97 6.10
C GLN A 143 -21.64 12.39 5.67
N GLU A 144 -22.67 13.14 5.24
CA GLU A 144 -22.51 14.55 4.94
C GLU A 144 -21.97 15.25 6.20
N PRO A 145 -20.87 16.00 6.11
CA PRO A 145 -20.36 16.72 7.26
C PRO A 145 -21.47 17.64 7.77
N GLN A 146 -21.83 17.51 9.05
CA GLN A 146 -22.83 18.39 9.65
C GLN A 146 -22.40 19.83 9.37
N LYS A 147 -23.23 20.58 8.63
CA LYS A 147 -23.06 22.03 8.48
C LYS A 147 -23.19 22.65 9.87
N VAL A 148 -22.09 22.75 10.59
CA VAL A 148 -22.01 23.62 11.76
C VAL A 148 -22.24 25.02 11.20
N VAL A 149 -23.43 25.55 11.42
CA VAL A 149 -23.74 26.95 11.14
C VAL A 149 -22.87 27.76 12.07
N GLN A 150 -21.63 28.05 11.66
CA GLN A 150 -20.83 29.09 12.29
C GLN A 150 -21.52 30.42 11.97
N ARG A 151 -22.47 30.81 12.82
CA ARG A 151 -22.79 32.22 13.00
C ARG A 151 -21.50 32.87 13.50
N GLN A 152 -20.70 33.38 12.57
CA GLN A 152 -19.58 34.27 12.87
C GLN A 152 -20.13 35.49 13.62
N ALA A 153 -20.06 35.47 14.94
CA ALA A 153 -19.89 36.71 15.68
C ALA A 153 -18.39 37.02 15.59
N VAL A 154 -18.01 37.86 14.63
CA VAL A 154 -16.66 38.43 14.56
C VAL A 154 -16.46 39.31 15.80
N LYS A 155 -16.04 38.72 16.91
CA LYS A 155 -15.34 39.44 17.97
C LYS A 155 -13.85 39.27 17.71
N LYS A 156 -13.21 40.33 17.20
CA LYS A 156 -11.76 40.48 17.20
C LYS A 156 -11.29 40.41 18.66
N ILE A 157 -10.67 39.30 19.03
CA ILE A 157 -9.92 39.16 20.28
C ILE A 157 -8.45 39.07 19.89
N PRO A 158 -7.54 39.90 20.44
CA PRO A 158 -6.12 39.83 20.12
C PRO A 158 -5.55 38.48 20.54
N ARG A 159 -4.77 37.85 19.65
CA ARG A 159 -4.04 36.60 19.93
C ARG A 159 -2.91 36.89 20.91
N GLU A 160 -3.06 36.47 22.16
CA GLU A 160 -1.92 36.13 23.01
C GLU A 160 -1.36 34.78 22.54
N VAL A 161 -0.09 34.79 22.14
CA VAL A 161 0.65 33.58 21.77
C VAL A 161 1.06 32.88 23.06
N GLY A 162 0.18 32.01 23.56
CA GLY A 162 0.53 31.06 24.61
C GLY A 162 1.40 29.96 24.01
N ILE A 163 2.71 30.00 24.28
CA ILE A 163 3.64 28.93 23.91
C ILE A 163 3.28 27.69 24.75
N TYR A 164 2.73 26.67 24.09
CA TYR A 164 2.52 25.35 24.70
C TYR A 164 3.88 24.68 24.90
N ILE A 165 4.44 24.78 26.10
CA ILE A 165 5.65 24.07 26.53
C ILE A 165 5.25 22.60 26.74
N GLY A 166 5.19 21.84 25.65
CA GLY A 166 4.80 20.43 25.71
C GLY A 166 4.63 19.74 24.35
N ASP A 167 4.77 20.44 23.24
CA ASP A 167 4.56 19.85 21.92
C ASP A 167 5.73 18.89 21.55
N PRO A 168 5.48 17.57 21.39
CA PRO A 168 6.50 16.60 20.99
C PRO A 168 7.11 16.92 19.62
N SER A 169 6.42 17.69 18.79
CA SER A 169 6.88 18.16 17.48
C SER A 169 8.13 19.04 17.58
N LEU A 170 8.22 19.87 18.62
CA LEU A 170 9.40 20.72 18.86
C LEU A 170 10.60 19.89 19.31
N ARG A 171 10.39 18.84 20.12
CA ARG A 171 11.48 17.94 20.53
C ARG A 171 12.07 17.20 19.33
N ILE A 172 11.22 16.73 18.42
CA ILE A 172 11.67 16.07 17.18
C ILE A 172 12.47 17.04 16.31
N LEU A 173 12.03 18.30 16.20
CA LEU A 173 12.76 19.34 15.49
C LEU A 173 14.15 19.59 16.10
N TYR A 174 14.27 19.70 17.43
CA TYR A 174 15.56 19.89 18.11
C TYR A 174 16.50 18.69 17.92
N ILE A 175 16.00 17.46 17.98
CA ILE A 175 16.80 16.26 17.74
C ILE A 175 17.28 16.23 16.28
N ALA A 176 16.42 16.55 15.32
CA ALA A 176 16.77 16.60 13.91
C ALA A 176 17.86 17.65 13.63
N VAL A 177 17.72 18.85 14.20
CA VAL A 177 18.73 19.93 14.06
C VAL A 177 20.07 19.52 14.69
N ALA A 178 20.05 18.87 15.86
CA ALA A 178 21.27 18.39 16.51
C ALA A 178 21.99 17.32 15.68
N LEU A 179 21.25 16.38 15.08
CA LEU A 179 21.82 15.34 14.22
C LEU A 179 22.45 15.91 12.94
N ILE A 180 21.80 16.91 12.33
CA ILE A 180 22.35 17.60 11.15
C ILE A 180 23.65 18.33 11.52
N ALA A 181 23.67 19.04 12.65
CA ALA A 181 24.88 19.73 13.11
C ALA A 181 26.04 18.77 13.39
N ILE A 182 25.78 17.64 14.06
CA ILE A 182 26.80 16.60 14.32
C ILE A 182 27.33 16.01 13.02
N SER A 183 26.44 15.77 12.03
CA SER A 183 26.84 15.26 10.72
C SER A 183 27.78 16.22 9.98
N ILE A 184 27.51 17.54 10.04
CA ILE A 184 28.37 18.56 9.44
C ILE A 184 29.73 18.61 10.14
N VAL A 185 29.77 18.57 11.47
CA VAL A 185 31.04 18.57 12.22
C VAL A 185 31.88 17.33 11.91
N LEU A 186 31.25 16.15 11.83
CA LEU A 186 31.94 14.90 11.46
C LEU A 186 32.50 14.94 10.03
N GLN A 187 31.83 15.64 9.10
CA GLN A 187 32.35 15.83 7.74
C GLN A 187 33.53 16.80 7.66
N ILE A 188 33.62 17.77 8.59
CA ILE A 188 34.72 18.74 8.62
C ILE A 188 35.99 18.17 9.26
N ILE A 189 35.85 17.22 10.20
CA ILE A 189 36.98 16.58 10.89
C ILE A 189 37.66 15.50 10.03
N ARG A 190 36.96 15.00 9.00
CA ARG A 190 37.43 13.95 8.09
C ARG A 190 38.16 14.53 6.89
#